data_AF-G2XCD6-F1
#
_entry.id   AF-G2XCD6-F1
#
_cell.length_a   1.000
_cell.length_b   1.000
_cell.length_c   1.000
_cell.angle_alpha   90.00
_cell.angle_beta   90.00
_cell.angle_gamma   90.00
#
_symmetry.space_group_name_H-M   'P 1'
#
loop_
_entity.id
_entity.type
_entity.pdbx_description
1 polymer ?
#
loop_
_entity_poly.entity_id
_entity_poly.type
_entity_poly.pdbx_seq_one_letter_code
_entity_poly.pdbx_strand_id
1 'polypeptide(L)'
;MTQPQPRPRLTPQFCFSSGTLRDFLRLSRAGIDDSIGQNLNALVTPSRAGFDPASTSQRTPRSFARQIDPHACQRFKEQVLFPSWQARAEVLHYCGVVATSPDPDDPEAMLRQVEAAKNQERVVDERLDPYSGRFFPREPRTEKLALLIRQEKGVENIVRTRSWEMVKQRCGESADTWEEAFTTWKTRLPSESTEGHLR
;
A
#
# COMPACT_ATOMS: atom_id res chain seq x y z
N MET A 1 -21.16 23.56 -8.18
CA MET A 1 -20.20 22.71 -8.94
C MET A 1 -18.95 22.58 -8.09
N THR A 2 -18.65 21.37 -7.61
CA THR A 2 -17.50 21.12 -6.72
C THR A 2 -16.26 20.99 -7.60
N GLN A 3 -15.36 21.97 -7.53
CA GLN A 3 -14.08 21.92 -8.24
C GLN A 3 -13.29 20.69 -7.79
N PRO A 4 -12.64 19.93 -8.70
CA PRO A 4 -11.81 18.81 -8.29
C PRO A 4 -10.66 19.33 -7.42
N GLN A 5 -10.59 18.84 -6.18
CA GLN A 5 -9.53 19.21 -5.25
C GLN A 5 -8.18 18.83 -5.88
N PRO A 6 -7.16 19.71 -5.85
CA PRO A 6 -5.85 19.38 -6.38
C PRO A 6 -5.30 18.16 -5.64
N ARG A 7 -4.77 17.19 -6.40
CA ARG A 7 -4.18 15.99 -5.81
C ARG A 7 -3.04 16.41 -4.87
N PRO A 8 -3.05 15.99 -3.60
CA PRO A 8 -2.00 16.36 -2.66
C PRO A 8 -0.67 15.84 -3.18
N ARG A 9 0.32 16.74 -3.31
CA ARG A 9 1.67 16.38 -3.74
C ARG A 9 2.40 15.68 -2.61
N LEU A 10 3.11 14.60 -2.92
CA LEU A 10 3.95 13.91 -1.94
C LEU A 10 5.13 14.80 -1.56
N THR A 11 5.43 14.85 -0.25
CA THR A 11 6.55 15.61 0.31
C THR A 11 7.42 14.72 1.19
N PRO A 12 8.71 15.03 1.39
CA PRO A 12 9.56 14.24 2.29
C PRO A 12 9.02 14.23 3.73
N GLN A 13 8.41 15.34 4.16
CA GLN A 13 7.80 15.48 5.49
C GLN A 13 6.69 14.45 5.73
N PHE A 14 5.90 14.13 4.70
CA PHE A 14 4.90 13.06 4.78
C PHE A 14 5.55 11.71 5.07
N CYS A 15 6.69 11.39 4.43
CA CYS A 15 7.39 10.13 4.63
C CYS A 15 8.01 10.01 6.03
N PHE A 16 8.58 11.10 6.56
CA PHE A 16 9.17 11.10 7.91
C PHE A 16 8.13 11.09 9.03
N SER A 17 6.87 11.46 8.75
CA SER A 17 5.76 11.24 9.67
C SER A 17 5.27 9.78 9.61
N SER A 18 5.94 8.89 10.33
CA SER A 18 5.66 7.45 10.31
C SER A 18 4.20 7.11 10.66
N GLY A 19 3.58 7.86 11.58
CA GLY A 19 2.17 7.74 11.93
C GLY A 19 1.26 8.06 10.74
N THR A 20 1.47 9.21 10.10
CA THR A 20 0.68 9.66 8.94
C THR A 20 0.83 8.70 7.75
N LEU A 21 2.04 8.23 7.47
CA LEU A 21 2.29 7.26 6.40
C LEU A 21 1.57 5.93 6.66
N ARG A 22 1.68 5.39 7.89
CA ARG A 22 0.99 4.15 8.27
C ARG A 22 -0.52 4.30 8.22
N ASP A 23 -1.06 5.42 8.70
CA ASP A 23 -2.48 5.69 8.68
C ASP A 23 -3.02 5.81 7.25
N PHE A 24 -2.30 6.48 6.35
CA PHE A 24 -2.65 6.53 4.94
C PHE A 24 -2.76 5.12 4.33
N LEU A 25 -1.73 4.28 4.53
CA LEU A 25 -1.71 2.91 3.99
C LEU A 25 -2.83 2.07 4.60
N ARG A 26 -3.05 2.16 5.91
CA ARG A 26 -4.10 1.45 6.63
C ARG A 26 -5.49 1.84 6.13
N LEU A 27 -5.79 3.14 6.03
CA LEU A 27 -7.09 3.62 5.57
C LEU A 27 -7.34 3.28 4.10
N SER A 28 -6.31 3.37 3.26
CA SER A 28 -6.41 2.98 1.85
C SER A 28 -6.73 1.50 1.69
N ARG A 29 -6.10 0.61 2.48
CA ARG A 29 -6.37 -0.83 2.49
C ARG A 29 -7.77 -1.13 3.05
N ALA A 30 -8.16 -0.48 4.15
CA ALA A 30 -9.48 -0.66 4.76
C ALA A 30 -10.63 -0.34 3.79
N GLY A 31 -10.47 0.73 2.99
CA GLY A 31 -11.47 1.17 2.04
C GLY A 31 -11.72 0.22 0.87
N ILE A 32 -10.74 -0.62 0.50
CA ILE A 32 -10.80 -1.43 -0.73
C ILE A 32 -10.51 -2.90 -0.47
N ASP A 33 -9.33 -3.20 0.08
CA ASP A 33 -8.77 -4.54 0.19
C ASP A 33 -9.34 -5.31 1.39
N ASP A 34 -9.41 -4.71 2.59
CA ASP A 34 -9.98 -5.39 3.76
C ASP A 34 -11.50 -5.60 3.60
N SER A 35 -12.14 -4.71 2.85
CA SER A 35 -13.57 -4.77 2.49
C SER A 35 -13.82 -5.40 1.11
N ILE A 36 -12.83 -6.06 0.51
CA ILE A 36 -12.91 -6.57 -0.87
C ILE A 36 -14.13 -7.48 -1.09
N GLY A 37 -14.45 -8.34 -0.12
CA GLY A 37 -15.62 -9.22 -0.20
C GLY A 37 -16.94 -8.43 -0.24
N GLN A 38 -17.04 -7.34 0.53
CA GLN A 38 -18.22 -6.47 0.52
C GLN A 38 -18.32 -5.70 -0.80
N ASN A 39 -17.20 -5.15 -1.26
CA ASN A 39 -17.11 -4.44 -2.53
C ASN A 39 -17.53 -5.33 -3.71
N LEU A 40 -17.07 -6.59 -3.75
CA LEU A 40 -17.44 -7.56 -4.77
C LEU A 40 -18.91 -7.99 -4.66
N ASN A 41 -19.42 -8.22 -3.44
CA ASN A 41 -20.83 -8.56 -3.24
C ASN A 41 -21.77 -7.41 -3.70
N ALA A 42 -21.35 -6.15 -3.57
CA ALA A 42 -22.12 -4.99 -4.04
C ALA A 42 -22.23 -4.93 -5.58
N LEU A 43 -21.34 -5.60 -6.33
CA LEU A 43 -21.45 -5.72 -7.78
C LEU A 43 -22.53 -6.70 -8.22
N VAL A 44 -22.94 -7.62 -7.34
CA VAL A 44 -24.06 -8.52 -7.60
C VAL A 44 -25.34 -7.71 -7.54
N THR A 45 -26.07 -7.63 -8.65
CA THR A 45 -27.36 -6.93 -8.77
C THR A 45 -28.50 -7.93 -8.95
N PRO A 46 -29.13 -8.43 -7.86
CA PRO A 46 -30.19 -9.43 -7.95
C PRO A 46 -31.42 -8.96 -8.73
N SER A 47 -31.69 -7.65 -8.69
CA SER A 47 -32.86 -7.03 -9.32
C SER A 47 -32.88 -7.14 -10.84
N ARG A 48 -31.72 -7.31 -11.50
CA ARG A 48 -31.67 -7.53 -12.96
C ARG A 48 -32.27 -8.87 -13.39
N ALA A 49 -32.26 -9.87 -12.51
CA ALA A 49 -32.81 -11.20 -12.81
C ALA A 49 -34.33 -11.27 -12.62
N GLY A 50 -34.97 -10.20 -12.12
CA GLY A 50 -36.39 -10.23 -11.73
C GLY A 50 -36.64 -11.05 -10.46
N PHE A 51 -37.83 -10.88 -9.88
CA PHE A 51 -38.30 -11.75 -8.81
C PHE A 51 -39.10 -12.89 -9.44
N ASP A 52 -38.67 -14.13 -9.23
CA ASP A 52 -39.42 -15.33 -9.62
C ASP A 52 -40.21 -15.86 -8.40
N PRO A 53 -41.55 -15.78 -8.39
CA PRO A 53 -42.37 -16.30 -7.30
C PRO A 53 -42.15 -17.79 -7.04
N ALA A 54 -41.81 -18.58 -8.07
CA ALA A 54 -41.53 -20.01 -7.94
C ALA A 54 -40.24 -20.27 -7.13
N SER A 55 -39.33 -19.31 -7.04
CA SER A 55 -38.08 -19.41 -6.27
C SER A 55 -38.29 -19.44 -4.74
N THR A 56 -39.50 -19.16 -4.24
CA THR A 56 -39.82 -19.26 -2.81
C THR A 56 -40.30 -20.65 -2.39
N SER A 57 -40.67 -21.49 -3.35
CA SER A 57 -41.19 -22.85 -3.10
C SER A 57 -40.11 -23.88 -2.77
N GLN A 58 -38.86 -23.62 -3.16
CA GLN A 58 -37.72 -24.50 -2.90
C GLN A 58 -36.63 -23.78 -2.09
N ARG A 59 -36.30 -24.33 -0.93
CA ARG A 59 -35.16 -23.90 -0.12
C ARG A 59 -33.88 -24.51 -0.66
N THR A 60 -33.46 -24.13 -1.86
CA THR A 60 -32.12 -24.51 -2.34
C THR A 60 -31.09 -23.77 -1.50
N PRO A 61 -30.10 -24.45 -0.88
CA PRO A 61 -28.99 -23.75 -0.24
C PRO A 61 -28.37 -22.83 -1.29
N ARG A 62 -28.26 -21.53 -0.96
CA ARG A 62 -27.72 -20.52 -1.88
C ARG A 62 -26.35 -20.98 -2.33
N SER A 63 -26.22 -21.49 -3.54
CA SER A 63 -24.91 -21.72 -4.11
C SER A 63 -24.24 -20.34 -4.19
N PHE A 64 -23.00 -20.26 -3.71
CA PHE A 64 -22.17 -19.05 -3.77
C PHE A 64 -21.83 -18.64 -5.23
N ALA A 65 -22.53 -19.19 -6.22
CA ALA A 65 -22.24 -19.10 -7.64
C ALA A 65 -23.15 -18.10 -8.37
N ARG A 66 -23.58 -17.01 -7.71
CA ARG A 66 -23.93 -15.82 -8.50
C ARG A 66 -22.62 -15.21 -8.97
N GLN A 67 -22.14 -15.69 -10.11
CA GLN A 67 -21.02 -15.09 -10.82
C GLN A 67 -21.34 -13.62 -11.02
N ILE A 68 -20.41 -12.77 -10.61
CA ILE A 68 -20.51 -11.34 -10.85
C ILE A 68 -20.45 -11.12 -12.37
N ASP A 69 -21.24 -10.17 -12.87
CA ASP A 69 -21.18 -9.77 -14.27
C ASP A 69 -19.71 -9.44 -14.68
N PRO A 70 -19.14 -10.09 -15.71
CA PRO A 70 -17.73 -9.92 -16.07
C PRO A 70 -17.36 -8.46 -16.35
N HIS A 71 -18.27 -7.70 -16.94
CA HIS A 71 -18.04 -6.28 -17.24
C HIS A 71 -18.04 -5.42 -15.95
N ALA A 72 -18.92 -5.71 -14.98
CA ALA A 72 -18.88 -5.08 -13.66
C ALA A 72 -17.56 -5.37 -12.92
N CYS A 73 -17.07 -6.62 -12.97
CA CYS A 73 -15.76 -7.00 -12.44
C CYS A 73 -14.61 -6.26 -13.13
N GLN A 74 -14.62 -6.19 -14.47
CA GLN A 74 -13.60 -5.47 -15.21
C GLN A 74 -13.53 -4.00 -14.83
N ARG A 75 -14.71 -3.34 -14.77
CA ARG A 75 -14.81 -1.95 -14.34
C ARG A 75 -14.30 -1.74 -12.91
N PHE A 76 -14.67 -2.60 -11.97
CA PHE A 76 -14.18 -2.51 -10.60
C PHE A 76 -12.65 -2.58 -10.54
N LYS A 77 -12.04 -3.52 -11.28
CA LYS A 77 -10.58 -3.64 -11.34
C LYS A 77 -9.93 -2.38 -11.90
N GLU A 78 -10.38 -1.93 -13.06
CA GLU A 78 -9.75 -0.83 -13.81
C GLU A 78 -9.98 0.55 -13.18
N GLN A 79 -11.14 0.77 -12.55
CA GLN A 79 -11.55 2.08 -12.05
C GLN A 79 -11.37 2.24 -10.53
N VAL A 80 -11.27 1.14 -9.78
CA VAL A 80 -11.23 1.18 -8.31
C VAL A 80 -10.00 0.47 -7.76
N LEU A 81 -9.86 -0.83 -8.04
CA LEU A 81 -8.81 -1.66 -7.41
C LEU A 81 -7.40 -1.23 -7.85
N PHE A 82 -7.13 -1.25 -9.15
CA PHE A 82 -5.80 -0.94 -9.67
C PHE A 82 -5.38 0.52 -9.46
N PRO A 83 -6.26 1.53 -9.63
CA PRO A 83 -5.91 2.90 -9.24
C PRO A 83 -5.53 3.04 -7.76
N SER A 84 -6.24 2.36 -6.85
CA SER A 84 -5.90 2.37 -5.42
C SER A 84 -4.53 1.74 -5.15
N TRP A 85 -4.26 0.58 -5.77
CA TRP A 85 -2.96 -0.09 -5.69
C TRP A 85 -1.83 0.77 -6.27
N GLN A 86 -2.09 1.49 -7.35
CA GLN A 86 -1.13 2.40 -7.95
C GLN A 86 -0.82 3.59 -7.03
N ALA A 87 -1.84 4.22 -6.43
CA ALA A 87 -1.63 5.31 -5.48
C ALA A 87 -0.77 4.88 -4.29
N ARG A 88 -1.01 3.69 -3.73
CA ARG A 88 -0.14 3.15 -2.66
C ARG A 88 1.26 2.82 -3.15
N ALA A 89 1.41 2.28 -4.36
CA ALA A 89 2.71 1.98 -4.94
C ALA A 89 3.55 3.24 -5.15
N GLU A 90 2.93 4.34 -5.61
CA GLU A 90 3.58 5.65 -5.77
C GLU A 90 4.09 6.18 -4.45
N VAL A 91 3.28 6.11 -3.38
CA VAL A 91 3.68 6.51 -2.03
C VAL A 91 4.85 5.69 -1.52
N LEU A 92 4.78 4.36 -1.62
CA LEU A 92 5.84 3.46 -1.18
C LEU A 92 7.13 3.62 -2.00
N HIS A 93 7.00 3.94 -3.29
CA HIS A 93 8.15 4.21 -4.16
C HIS A 93 8.80 5.53 -3.79
N TYR A 94 8.02 6.61 -3.71
CA TYR A 94 8.48 7.94 -3.36
C TYR A 94 9.18 7.95 -2.00
N CYS A 95 8.54 7.40 -0.96
CA CYS A 95 9.15 7.32 0.36
C CYS A 95 10.37 6.37 0.40
N GLY A 96 10.45 5.39 -0.50
CA GLY A 96 11.65 4.59 -0.70
C GLY A 96 12.83 5.40 -1.24
N VAL A 97 12.59 6.30 -2.19
CA VAL A 97 13.61 7.23 -2.71
C VAL A 97 14.05 8.22 -1.63
N VAL A 98 13.10 8.78 -0.88
CA VAL A 98 13.40 9.67 0.27
C VAL A 98 14.25 8.96 1.31
N ALA A 99 13.97 7.68 1.61
CA ALA A 99 14.72 6.90 2.59
C ALA A 99 16.19 6.66 2.21
N THR A 100 16.52 6.69 0.92
CA THR A 100 17.90 6.54 0.42
C THR A 100 18.59 7.87 0.11
N SER A 101 17.87 8.98 0.23
CA SER A 101 18.40 10.32 -0.08
C SER A 101 19.08 10.94 1.14
N PRO A 102 20.13 11.76 0.96
CA PRO A 102 20.72 12.53 2.06
C PRO A 102 19.68 13.43 2.72
N ASP A 103 19.73 13.52 4.05
CA ASP A 103 18.75 14.23 4.85
C ASP A 103 19.42 15.34 5.68
N PRO A 104 19.54 16.56 5.10
CA PRO A 104 20.20 17.68 5.77
C PRO A 104 19.41 18.23 6.96
N ASP A 105 18.10 18.00 7.00
CA ASP A 105 17.18 18.55 8.01
C ASP A 105 16.90 17.56 9.15
N ASP A 106 17.80 16.59 9.39
CA ASP A 106 17.64 15.62 10.48
C ASP A 106 17.94 16.29 11.84
N PRO A 107 16.94 16.47 12.72
CA PRO A 107 17.12 17.13 14.01
C PRO A 107 18.03 16.34 14.97
N GLU A 108 18.15 15.02 14.77
CA GLU A 108 18.97 14.15 15.60
C GLU A 108 20.42 14.05 15.12
N ALA A 109 20.78 14.67 13.98
CA ALA A 109 22.11 14.56 13.40
C ALA A 109 23.23 15.04 14.35
N MET A 110 23.04 16.20 14.99
CA MET A 110 24.00 16.75 15.95
C MET A 110 24.13 15.88 17.20
N LEU A 111 23.00 15.39 17.73
CA LEU A 111 23.00 14.52 18.92
C LEU A 111 23.76 13.22 18.65
N ARG A 112 23.57 12.62 17.46
CA ARG A 112 24.31 11.43 17.04
C ARG A 112 25.82 11.66 16.96
N GLN A 113 26.24 12.80 16.43
CA GLN A 113 27.67 13.14 16.34
C GLN A 113 28.30 13.27 17.72
N VAL A 114 27.61 13.93 18.67
CA VAL A 114 28.06 14.07 20.06
C VAL A 114 28.14 12.70 20.76
N GLU A 115 27.14 11.84 20.57
CA GLU A 115 27.14 10.48 21.13
C GLU A 115 28.28 9.62 20.56
N ALA A 116 28.52 9.71 19.25
CA ALA A 116 29.60 9.01 18.58
C ALA A 116 30.98 9.46 19.10
N ALA A 117 31.19 10.78 19.26
CA ALA A 117 32.42 11.33 19.82
C ALA A 117 32.63 10.86 21.28
N LYS A 118 31.59 10.95 22.11
CA LYS A 118 31.65 10.49 23.52
C LYS A 118 31.96 9.00 23.62
N ASN A 119 31.44 8.18 22.70
CA ASN A 119 31.74 6.75 22.68
C ASN A 119 33.18 6.47 22.19
N GLN A 120 33.73 7.29 21.28
CA GLN A 120 35.14 7.17 20.85
C GLN A 120 36.11 7.44 22.00
N GLU A 121 35.76 8.34 22.93
CA GLU A 121 36.55 8.64 24.13
C GLU A 121 36.40 7.59 25.24
N ARG A 122 35.46 6.65 25.11
CA ARG A 122 35.13 5.69 26.16
C ARG A 122 36.14 4.54 26.19
N VAL A 123 36.83 4.39 27.32
CA VAL A 123 37.68 3.23 27.61
C VAL A 123 36.87 2.21 28.41
N VAL A 124 36.77 0.97 27.91
CA VAL A 124 36.04 -0.14 28.56
C VAL A 124 37.04 -1.21 28.98
N ASP A 125 37.06 -1.54 30.27
CA ASP A 125 37.79 -2.72 30.78
C ASP A 125 36.88 -3.95 30.71
N GLU A 126 37.01 -4.73 29.64
CA GLU A 126 36.22 -5.93 29.37
C GLU A 126 36.37 -7.01 30.45
N ARG A 127 37.42 -6.94 31.28
CA ARG A 127 37.64 -7.88 32.38
C ARG A 127 36.76 -7.58 33.59
N LEU A 128 36.41 -6.31 33.80
CA LEU A 128 35.54 -5.89 34.90
C LEU A 128 34.06 -6.02 34.54
N ASP A 129 33.72 -5.74 33.27
CA ASP A 129 32.36 -5.88 32.76
C ASP A 129 32.36 -6.20 31.24
N PRO A 130 32.11 -7.47 30.87
CA PRO A 130 32.05 -7.92 29.48
C PRO A 130 30.92 -7.29 28.64
N TYR A 131 29.93 -6.62 29.25
CA TYR A 131 28.76 -6.09 28.54
C TYR A 131 28.82 -4.58 28.29
N SER A 132 29.67 -3.84 28.99
CA SER A 132 29.78 -2.39 28.80
C SER A 132 30.38 -1.99 27.46
N GLY A 133 31.03 -2.90 26.71
CA GLY A 133 31.55 -2.62 25.37
C GLY A 133 30.49 -2.28 24.32
N ARG A 134 29.22 -2.63 24.53
CA ARG A 134 28.16 -2.43 23.54
C ARG A 134 27.76 -0.96 23.44
N PHE A 135 27.87 -0.40 22.24
CA PHE A 135 27.36 0.93 21.91
C PHE A 135 26.35 0.79 20.77
N PHE A 136 25.15 1.32 20.98
CA PHE A 136 24.09 1.34 19.99
C PHE A 136 23.87 2.80 19.59
N PRO A 137 24.47 3.27 18.47
CA PRO A 137 24.22 4.61 18.00
C PRO A 137 22.74 4.77 17.67
N ARG A 138 22.21 5.97 17.89
CA ARG A 138 20.87 6.29 17.38
C ARG A 138 20.88 6.19 15.86
N GLU A 139 19.89 5.50 15.31
CA GLU A 139 19.75 5.34 13.86
C GLU A 139 19.28 6.66 13.22
N PRO A 140 19.77 7.02 12.02
CA PRO A 140 19.24 8.15 11.26
C PRO A 140 17.77 7.92 10.89
N ARG A 141 17.00 9.01 10.81
CA ARG A 141 15.56 8.89 10.51
C ARG A 141 15.30 8.30 9.11
N THR A 142 16.24 8.46 8.18
CA THR A 142 16.24 7.80 6.86
C THR A 142 16.36 6.28 6.94
N GLU A 143 17.18 5.75 7.86
CA GLU A 143 17.33 4.30 8.07
C GLU A 143 16.07 3.71 8.72
N LYS A 144 15.52 4.38 9.74
CA LYS A 144 14.22 4.05 10.35
C LYS A 144 13.11 4.02 9.28
N LEU A 145 13.09 5.02 8.39
CA LEU A 145 12.16 5.08 7.26
C LEU A 145 12.41 3.94 6.26
N ALA A 146 13.66 3.62 5.93
CA ALA A 146 13.98 2.53 5.01
C ALA A 146 13.47 1.18 5.54
N LEU A 147 13.65 0.92 6.84
CA LEU A 147 13.09 -0.27 7.50
C LEU A 147 11.57 -0.30 7.41
N LEU A 148 10.91 0.82 7.71
CA LEU A 148 9.46 0.95 7.60
C LEU A 148 8.96 0.65 6.18
N ILE A 149 9.59 1.24 5.15
CA ILE A 149 9.18 1.03 3.76
C ILE A 149 9.39 -0.42 3.32
N ARG A 150 10.46 -1.09 3.77
CA ARG A 150 10.66 -2.52 3.49
C ARG A 150 9.53 -3.36 4.08
N GLN A 151 9.14 -3.08 5.33
CA GLN A 151 8.02 -3.77 5.99
C GLN A 151 6.70 -3.53 5.25
N GLU A 152 6.40 -2.27 4.94
CA GLU A 152 5.14 -1.91 4.26
C GLU A 152 5.05 -2.46 2.84
N LYS A 153 6.17 -2.58 2.11
CA LYS A 153 6.21 -3.30 0.82
C LYS A 153 5.87 -4.79 0.98
N GLY A 154 6.35 -5.43 2.04
CA GLY A 154 6.00 -6.81 2.36
C GLY A 154 4.52 -6.98 2.70
N VAL A 155 3.97 -6.09 3.52
CA VAL A 155 2.53 -6.07 3.83
C VAL A 155 1.69 -5.84 2.58
N GLU A 156 2.09 -4.88 1.74
CA GLU A 156 1.40 -4.56 0.49
C GLU A 156 1.35 -5.77 -0.45
N ASN A 157 2.44 -6.53 -0.55
CA ASN A 157 2.47 -7.76 -1.33
C ASN A 157 1.44 -8.78 -0.82
N ILE A 158 1.40 -9.02 0.49
CA ILE A 158 0.44 -9.95 1.11
C ILE A 158 -1.00 -9.50 0.86
N VAL A 159 -1.29 -8.21 1.03
CA VAL A 159 -2.62 -7.64 0.84
C VAL A 159 -3.09 -7.79 -0.60
N ARG A 160 -2.22 -7.51 -1.59
CA ARG A 160 -2.54 -7.68 -3.01
C ARG A 160 -2.80 -9.12 -3.38
N THR A 161 -1.94 -10.05 -2.94
CA THR A 161 -2.14 -11.48 -3.18
C THR A 161 -3.49 -11.96 -2.66
N ARG A 162 -3.80 -11.68 -1.40
CA ARG A 162 -5.08 -12.09 -0.78
C ARG A 162 -6.30 -11.46 -1.45
N SER A 163 -6.23 -10.17 -1.75
CA SER A 163 -7.32 -9.46 -2.40
C SER A 163 -7.55 -9.99 -3.82
N TRP A 164 -6.46 -10.29 -4.54
CA TRP A 164 -6.54 -10.88 -5.88
C TRP A 164 -7.10 -12.29 -5.87
N GLU A 165 -6.76 -13.14 -4.89
CA GLU A 165 -7.35 -14.46 -4.74
C GLU A 165 -8.88 -14.39 -4.64
N MET A 166 -9.41 -13.44 -3.85
CA MET A 166 -10.85 -13.21 -3.75
C MET A 166 -11.47 -12.71 -5.06
N VAL A 167 -10.78 -11.79 -5.74
CA VAL A 167 -11.22 -11.28 -7.05
C VAL A 167 -11.28 -12.42 -8.07
N LYS A 168 -10.24 -13.26 -8.18
CA LYS A 168 -10.23 -14.44 -9.05
C LYS A 168 -11.39 -15.38 -8.76
N GLN A 169 -11.62 -15.70 -7.48
CA GLN A 169 -12.70 -16.59 -7.07
C GLN A 169 -14.10 -16.05 -7.45
N ARG A 170 -14.33 -14.74 -7.33
CA ARG A 170 -15.66 -14.13 -7.50
C ARG A 170 -15.94 -13.63 -8.91
N CYS A 171 -14.92 -13.17 -9.62
CA CYS A 171 -15.01 -12.67 -10.99
C CYS A 171 -14.77 -13.75 -12.05
N GLY A 172 -14.37 -14.97 -11.66
CA GLY A 172 -14.15 -16.07 -12.60
C GLY A 172 -12.93 -15.86 -13.50
N GLU A 173 -11.91 -15.21 -12.97
CA GLU A 173 -10.75 -14.75 -13.74
C GLU A 173 -9.72 -15.87 -13.98
N SER A 174 -8.89 -15.69 -15.02
CA SER A 174 -7.82 -16.62 -15.42
C SER A 174 -6.78 -16.84 -14.32
N ALA A 175 -5.92 -17.85 -14.53
CA ALA A 175 -4.86 -18.27 -13.62
C ALA A 175 -3.76 -17.22 -13.35
N ASP A 176 -3.91 -16.00 -13.88
CA ASP A 176 -2.91 -14.95 -13.85
C ASP A 176 -2.64 -14.47 -12.41
N THR A 177 -1.40 -14.06 -12.20
CA THR A 177 -0.94 -13.44 -10.96
C THR A 177 -1.43 -11.99 -10.87
N TRP A 178 -1.47 -11.42 -9.66
CA TRP A 178 -1.92 -10.03 -9.52
C TRP A 178 -0.93 -9.07 -10.20
N GLU A 179 0.35 -9.43 -10.21
CA GLU A 179 1.46 -8.72 -10.83
C GLU A 179 1.26 -8.57 -12.33
N GLU A 180 0.92 -9.66 -13.02
CA GLU A 180 0.67 -9.68 -14.46
C GLU A 180 -0.55 -8.85 -14.82
N ALA A 181 -1.66 -9.02 -14.09
CA ALA A 181 -2.89 -8.27 -14.31
C ALA A 181 -2.67 -6.76 -14.08
N PHE A 182 -1.97 -6.40 -13.01
CA PHE A 182 -1.66 -5.01 -12.67
C PHE A 182 -0.69 -4.37 -13.68
N THR A 183 0.34 -5.12 -14.11
CA THR A 183 1.30 -4.64 -15.12
C THR A 183 0.62 -4.42 -16.46
N THR A 184 -0.24 -5.36 -16.87
CA THR A 184 -1.03 -5.25 -18.09
C THR A 184 -1.97 -4.05 -18.07
N TRP A 185 -2.57 -3.74 -16.91
CA TRP A 185 -3.38 -2.54 -16.75
C TRP A 185 -2.53 -1.26 -16.88
N LYS A 186 -1.34 -1.22 -16.28
CA LYS A 186 -0.43 -0.06 -16.39
C LYS A 186 0.01 0.22 -17.82
N THR A 187 0.30 -0.81 -18.61
CA THR A 187 0.76 -0.62 -20.00
C THR A 187 -0.35 -0.13 -20.92
N ARG A 188 -1.63 -0.33 -20.56
CA ARG A 188 -2.79 0.19 -21.31
C ARG A 188 -3.12 1.64 -20.98
N LEU A 189 -2.70 2.14 -19.82
CA LEU A 189 -2.86 3.55 -19.49
C LEU A 189 -1.95 4.37 -20.41
N PRO A 190 -2.47 5.39 -21.13
CA PRO A 190 -1.61 6.34 -21.79
C PRO A 190 -0.73 6.98 -20.72
N SER A 191 0.59 6.98 -20.94
CA SER A 191 1.50 7.74 -20.08
C SER A 191 1.05 9.20 -20.14
N GLU A 192 0.45 9.71 -19.07
CA GLU A 192 0.31 11.16 -18.90
C GLU A 192 1.71 11.75 -19.06
N SER A 193 1.87 12.50 -20.13
CA SER A 193 3.14 13.00 -20.64
C SER A 193 3.87 13.76 -19.55
N THR A 194 5.08 13.32 -19.23
CA THR A 194 6.13 14.12 -18.62
C THR A 194 6.55 15.27 -19.53
N GLU A 195 5.68 16.26 -19.74
CA GLU A 195 5.98 17.54 -20.38
C GLU A 195 5.19 18.65 -19.69
N GLY A 196 5.78 19.27 -18.67
CA GLY A 196 5.14 20.38 -17.97
C GLY A 196 5.95 21.02 -16.84
N HIS A 197 7.28 20.82 -16.79
CA HIS A 197 8.10 21.51 -15.79
C HIS A 197 9.52 21.79 -16.28
N LEU A 198 9.62 22.52 -17.40
CA LEU A 198 10.81 23.27 -17.81
C LEU A 198 10.35 24.45 -18.68
N ARG A 199 9.74 25.46 -18.05
CA ARG A 199 9.74 26.86 -18.49
C ARG A 199 9.60 27.75 -17.27
#